data_AF-A0A0C4DV38-F1
#
_entry.id   AF-A0A0C4DV38-F1
#
_cell.length_a   1.000
_cell.length_b   1.000
_cell.length_c   1.000
_cell.angle_alpha   90.00
_cell.angle_beta   90.00
_cell.angle_gamma   90.00
#
_symmetry.space_group_name_H-M   'P 1'
#
loop_
_entity.id
_entity.type
_entity.pdbx_description
1 polymer ?
#
loop_
_entity_poly.entity_id
_entity_poly.type
_entity_poly.pdbx_seq_one_letter_code
_entity_poly.pdbx_strand_id
1 'polypeptide(L)'
;MPPPLPPPPPSTSHNAAAPPTAAPQPPAVANSGPPGSLLVELLIFNGHPFKDHWAYFVPSRGDADVGVQMHAAGDVRTGFTFQIHRSHDFDRTGGRPMKRIPLQCIDPRFLDEAAMFNSGSDKIDSAPVCPFEASAAQVQVPEKSLNSVADTAATGRRITQRDCQSWIVESADQLVRDGIFAPEVAAYLEMIRQ
;
A
#
# COMPACT_ATOMS: atom_id res chain seq x y z
N MET A 1 -44.05 27.30 59.76
CA MET A 1 -43.28 27.27 58.49
C MET A 1 -42.45 26.00 58.49
N PRO A 2 -42.53 25.13 57.48
CA PRO A 2 -41.68 23.94 57.40
C PRO A 2 -40.26 24.32 56.95
N PRO A 3 -39.23 23.52 57.29
CA PRO A 3 -37.85 23.78 56.85
C PRO A 3 -37.68 23.49 55.34
N PRO A 4 -36.69 24.13 54.67
CA PRO A 4 -36.43 23.91 53.25
C PRO A 4 -35.87 22.51 53.00
N LEU A 5 -36.25 21.92 51.87
CA LEU A 5 -35.77 20.60 51.44
C LEU A 5 -34.27 20.65 51.09
N PRO A 6 -33.51 19.57 51.37
CA PRO A 6 -32.10 19.49 50.99
C PRO A 6 -31.93 19.40 49.46
N PRO A 7 -30.80 19.86 48.91
CA PRO A 7 -30.53 19.80 47.48
C PRO A 7 -30.34 18.34 47.01
N PRO A 8 -30.67 18.03 45.75
CA PRO A 8 -30.48 16.70 45.18
C PRO A 8 -28.98 16.37 45.03
N PRO A 9 -28.59 15.09 45.10
CA PRO A 9 -27.21 14.67 44.90
C PRO A 9 -26.76 14.88 43.44
N PRO A 10 -25.46 15.12 43.20
CA PRO A 10 -24.93 15.27 41.84
C PRO A 10 -25.04 13.95 41.07
N SER A 11 -25.58 14.01 39.85
CA SER A 11 -25.62 12.88 38.94
C SER A 11 -24.22 12.58 38.41
N THR A 12 -23.57 11.56 38.96
CA THR A 12 -22.37 10.95 38.36
C THR A 12 -22.76 10.22 37.07
N SER A 13 -22.58 10.86 35.92
CA SER A 13 -22.62 10.21 34.62
C SER A 13 -21.23 9.58 34.36
N HIS A 14 -21.04 8.34 34.80
CA HIS A 14 -19.91 7.51 34.40
C HIS A 14 -20.42 6.41 33.49
N ASN A 15 -20.24 6.62 32.19
CA ASN A 15 -19.74 5.63 31.22
C ASN A 15 -19.98 6.19 29.80
N ALA A 16 -19.11 7.12 29.39
CA ALA A 16 -18.88 7.30 27.97
C ALA A 16 -18.09 6.08 27.49
N ALA A 17 -18.79 5.12 26.87
CA ALA A 17 -18.14 4.10 26.08
C ALA A 17 -17.23 4.79 25.05
N ALA A 18 -15.97 4.37 24.97
CA ALA A 18 -15.08 4.84 23.92
C ALA A 18 -15.78 4.61 22.56
N PRO A 19 -15.76 5.59 21.64
CA PRO A 19 -16.36 5.39 20.33
C PRO A 19 -15.71 4.18 19.65
N PRO A 20 -16.48 3.37 18.91
CA PRO A 20 -15.90 2.29 18.12
C PRO A 20 -14.84 2.90 17.21
N THR A 21 -13.62 2.36 17.25
CA THR A 21 -12.51 2.77 16.37
C THR A 21 -13.01 2.74 14.94
N ALA A 22 -13.22 3.91 14.34
CA ALA A 22 -13.69 4.03 12.97
C ALA A 22 -12.71 3.27 12.07
N ALA A 23 -13.24 2.54 11.08
CA ALA A 23 -12.40 1.87 10.11
C ALA A 23 -11.46 2.89 9.45
N PRO A 24 -10.21 2.50 9.12
CA PRO A 24 -9.27 3.33 8.39
C PRO A 24 -9.92 3.99 7.17
N GLN A 25 -10.03 5.33 7.15
CA GLN A 25 -10.55 6.01 5.98
C GLN A 25 -9.44 6.10 4.91
N PRO A 26 -9.75 5.76 3.65
CA PRO A 26 -8.78 5.93 2.57
C PRO A 26 -8.39 7.41 2.41
N PRO A 27 -7.20 7.70 1.87
CA PRO A 27 -6.80 9.08 1.59
C PRO A 27 -7.86 9.77 0.72
N ALA A 28 -8.15 11.04 1.03
CA ALA A 28 -9.07 11.84 0.23
C ALA A 28 -8.39 12.27 -1.08
N VAL A 29 -8.39 11.39 -2.08
CA VAL A 29 -7.74 11.64 -3.37
C VAL A 29 -8.76 12.16 -4.38
N ALA A 30 -8.50 13.33 -4.96
CA ALA A 30 -9.25 13.76 -6.13
C ALA A 30 -8.84 12.89 -7.33
N ASN A 31 -9.82 12.37 -8.08
CA ASN A 31 -9.58 11.58 -9.30
C ASN A 31 -8.83 12.36 -10.39
N SER A 32 -8.71 13.68 -10.27
CA SER A 32 -7.91 14.53 -11.15
C SER A 32 -6.93 15.38 -10.34
N GLY A 33 -5.64 15.04 -10.43
CA GLY A 33 -4.56 15.90 -9.97
C GLY A 33 -4.24 17.00 -10.99
N PRO A 34 -3.10 17.72 -10.81
CA PRO A 34 -2.60 18.69 -11.80
C PRO A 34 -2.45 18.08 -13.20
N PRO A 35 -2.49 18.87 -14.29
CA PRO A 35 -2.22 18.38 -15.64
C PRO A 35 -0.91 17.57 -15.70
N GLY A 36 -0.95 16.41 -16.35
CA GLY A 36 0.21 15.49 -16.42
C GLY A 36 0.37 14.56 -15.22
N SER A 37 -0.36 14.76 -14.12
CA SER A 37 -0.35 13.81 -13.00
C SER A 37 -0.99 12.48 -13.38
N LEU A 38 -0.56 11.41 -12.70
CA LEU A 38 -1.15 10.08 -12.77
C LEU A 38 -1.54 9.62 -11.38
N LEU A 39 -2.72 9.00 -11.27
CA LEU A 39 -3.21 8.41 -10.02
C LEU A 39 -2.46 7.12 -9.74
N VAL A 40 -1.94 6.97 -8.53
CA VAL A 40 -1.49 5.68 -8.00
C VAL A 40 -2.62 5.08 -7.17
N GLU A 41 -2.90 3.81 -7.40
CA GLU A 41 -3.86 3.00 -6.66
C GLU A 41 -3.14 1.84 -5.94
N LEU A 42 -3.69 1.42 -4.81
CA LEU A 42 -3.40 0.12 -4.20
C LEU A 42 -4.34 -0.93 -4.80
N LEU A 43 -3.77 -1.99 -5.34
CA LEU A 43 -4.49 -3.20 -5.70
C LEU A 43 -4.43 -4.20 -4.55
N ILE A 44 -5.56 -4.80 -4.22
CA ILE A 44 -5.66 -5.89 -3.24
C ILE A 44 -6.23 -7.12 -3.95
N PHE A 45 -5.43 -8.16 -4.05
CA PHE A 45 -5.83 -9.48 -4.58
C PHE A 45 -6.08 -10.44 -3.43
N ASN A 46 -7.14 -11.23 -3.53
CA ASN A 46 -7.51 -12.21 -2.49
C ASN A 46 -6.38 -13.24 -2.31
N GLY A 47 -5.78 -13.25 -1.12
CA GLY A 47 -4.66 -14.12 -0.78
C GLY A 47 -5.04 -15.44 -0.10
N HIS A 48 -6.32 -15.67 0.19
CA HIS A 48 -6.75 -16.80 1.03
C HIS A 48 -6.17 -18.16 0.56
N PRO A 49 -5.60 -18.98 1.47
CA PRO A 49 -5.64 -18.86 2.94
C PRO A 49 -4.52 -18.00 3.56
N PHE A 50 -3.74 -17.31 2.74
CA PHE A 50 -2.67 -16.40 3.17
C PHE A 50 -3.16 -14.94 3.21
N LYS A 51 -2.24 -14.02 3.53
CA LYS A 51 -2.49 -12.57 3.45
C LYS A 51 -2.74 -12.14 2.01
N ASP A 52 -3.54 -11.10 1.84
CA ASP A 52 -3.83 -10.53 0.52
C ASP A 52 -2.55 -10.06 -0.18
N HIS A 53 -2.50 -10.24 -1.50
CA HIS A 53 -1.38 -9.72 -2.30
C HIS A 53 -1.64 -8.26 -2.62
N TRP A 54 -0.65 -7.40 -2.37
CA TRP A 54 -0.73 -5.97 -2.63
C TRP A 54 0.22 -5.54 -3.74
N ALA A 55 -0.23 -4.58 -4.55
CA ALA A 55 0.56 -3.97 -5.60
C ALA A 55 0.21 -2.48 -5.74
N TYR A 56 1.17 -1.65 -6.16
CA TYR A 56 0.83 -0.35 -6.72
C TYR A 56 0.38 -0.51 -8.16
N PHE A 57 -0.53 0.36 -8.58
CA PHE A 57 -0.99 0.42 -9.95
C PHE A 57 -1.18 1.85 -10.42
N VAL A 58 -0.71 2.12 -11.63
CA VAL A 58 -0.91 3.38 -12.33
C VAL A 58 -1.72 3.08 -13.59
N PRO A 59 -3.04 3.34 -13.60
CA PRO A 59 -3.86 3.13 -14.79
C PRO A 59 -3.42 4.05 -15.93
N SER A 60 -3.59 3.57 -17.15
CA SER A 60 -3.45 4.38 -18.35
C SER A 60 -4.57 5.42 -18.41
N ARG A 61 -4.33 6.52 -19.12
CA ARG A 61 -5.37 7.56 -19.32
C ARG A 61 -6.53 7.09 -20.19
N GLY A 62 -6.29 6.12 -21.07
CA GLY A 62 -7.27 5.64 -22.05
C GLY A 62 -8.09 4.45 -21.56
N ASP A 63 -7.56 3.68 -20.61
CA ASP A 63 -8.17 2.48 -20.08
C ASP A 63 -7.74 2.27 -18.62
N ALA A 64 -8.72 2.21 -17.71
CA ALA A 64 -8.47 2.02 -16.29
C ALA A 64 -8.04 0.59 -15.94
N ASP A 65 -8.29 -0.40 -16.80
CA ASP A 65 -7.90 -1.79 -16.59
C ASP A 65 -6.53 -2.14 -17.23
N VAL A 66 -5.92 -1.18 -17.94
CA VAL A 66 -4.55 -1.28 -18.48
C VAL A 66 -3.63 -0.31 -17.74
N GLY A 67 -2.48 -0.76 -17.24
CA GLY A 67 -1.61 0.12 -16.45
C GLY A 67 -0.22 -0.42 -16.13
N VAL A 68 0.51 0.32 -15.30
CA VAL A 68 1.78 -0.12 -14.74
C VAL A 68 1.54 -0.68 -13.36
N GLN A 69 1.87 -1.96 -13.14
CA GLN A 69 1.76 -2.60 -11.84
C GLN A 69 3.15 -2.80 -11.24
N MET A 70 3.34 -2.43 -9.98
CA MET A 70 4.60 -2.63 -9.24
C MET A 70 4.33 -3.41 -7.95
N HIS A 71 5.08 -4.48 -7.74
CA HIS A 71 4.91 -5.31 -6.55
C HIS A 71 6.15 -6.13 -6.22
N ALA A 72 6.21 -6.63 -4.99
CA ALA A 72 7.07 -7.74 -4.64
C ALA A 72 6.38 -9.05 -5.06
N ALA A 73 6.87 -9.66 -6.14
CA ALA A 73 6.37 -10.93 -6.66
C ALA A 73 7.08 -12.11 -6.00
N GLY A 74 6.34 -13.14 -5.59
CA GLY A 74 6.90 -14.35 -5.03
C GLY A 74 6.14 -14.85 -3.82
N ASP A 75 6.74 -15.80 -3.11
CA ASP A 75 6.19 -16.35 -1.89
C ASP A 75 7.27 -16.56 -0.83
N VAL A 76 6.84 -16.85 0.39
CA VAL A 76 7.73 -17.06 1.54
C VAL A 76 8.73 -18.19 1.35
N ARG A 77 8.47 -19.14 0.45
CA ARG A 77 9.28 -20.33 0.20
C ARG A 77 10.36 -20.05 -0.85
N THR A 78 10.03 -19.26 -1.86
CA THR A 78 10.90 -18.95 -3.00
C THR A 78 11.65 -17.63 -2.82
N GLY A 79 11.16 -16.75 -1.95
CA GLY A 79 11.62 -15.38 -1.80
C GLY A 79 10.80 -14.43 -2.68
N PHE A 80 10.94 -13.13 -2.45
CA PHE A 80 10.27 -12.10 -3.24
C PHE A 80 11.26 -11.42 -4.19
N THR A 81 10.78 -11.01 -5.35
CA THR A 81 11.51 -10.23 -6.36
C THR A 81 10.69 -9.02 -6.73
N PHE A 82 11.33 -7.85 -6.84
CA PHE A 82 10.65 -6.65 -7.31
C PHE A 82 10.32 -6.79 -8.80
N GLN A 83 9.05 -6.65 -9.16
CA GLN A 83 8.57 -6.71 -10.54
C GLN A 83 7.76 -5.47 -10.88
N ILE A 84 7.96 -5.00 -12.11
CA ILE A 84 7.21 -3.95 -12.78
C ILE A 84 6.58 -4.59 -14.02
N HIS A 85 5.26 -4.65 -14.06
CA HIS A 85 4.51 -5.06 -15.24
C HIS A 85 4.10 -3.79 -15.98
N ARG A 86 4.70 -3.57 -17.14
CA ARG A 86 4.47 -2.47 -18.05
C ARG A 86 3.23 -2.78 -18.88
N SER A 87 2.30 -1.83 -19.04
CA SER A 87 1.08 -2.04 -19.85
C SER A 87 0.32 -3.34 -19.53
N HIS A 88 0.29 -3.70 -18.25
CA HIS A 88 -0.45 -4.83 -17.73
C HIS A 88 -1.94 -4.64 -17.99
N ASP A 89 -2.59 -5.65 -18.56
CA ASP A 89 -3.99 -5.63 -18.95
C ASP A 89 -4.74 -6.74 -18.19
N PHE A 90 -5.59 -6.35 -17.24
CA PHE A 90 -6.32 -7.30 -16.40
C PHE A 90 -7.29 -8.20 -17.17
N ASP A 91 -7.77 -7.78 -18.34
CA ASP A 91 -8.66 -8.59 -19.18
C ASP A 91 -7.92 -9.69 -19.93
N ARG A 92 -6.64 -9.47 -20.22
CA ARG A 92 -5.83 -10.44 -20.97
C ARG A 92 -5.11 -11.44 -20.08
N THR A 93 -4.61 -11.02 -18.92
CA THR A 93 -3.79 -11.88 -18.07
C THR A 93 -4.62 -12.73 -17.10
N GLY A 94 -5.88 -12.33 -16.86
CA GLY A 94 -6.66 -12.84 -15.73
C GLY A 94 -6.08 -12.38 -14.39
N GLY A 95 -6.86 -12.56 -13.31
CA GLY A 95 -6.47 -12.12 -11.97
C GLY A 95 -6.79 -10.65 -11.70
N ARG A 96 -8.07 -10.28 -11.76
CA ARG A 96 -8.55 -8.94 -11.37
C ARG A 96 -8.39 -8.73 -9.86
N PRO A 97 -8.00 -7.52 -9.41
CA PRO A 97 -7.97 -7.18 -8.00
C PRO A 97 -9.37 -7.23 -7.39
N MET A 98 -9.47 -7.66 -6.14
CA MET A 98 -10.73 -7.63 -5.38
C MET A 98 -11.09 -6.19 -5.00
N LYS A 99 -10.08 -5.36 -4.72
CA LYS A 99 -10.25 -3.94 -4.39
C LYS A 99 -9.18 -3.09 -5.07
N ARG A 100 -9.58 -1.89 -5.47
CA ARG A 100 -8.73 -0.81 -5.96
C ARG A 100 -8.95 0.39 -5.05
N ILE A 101 -7.89 0.88 -4.42
CA ILE A 101 -7.98 2.01 -3.48
C ILE A 101 -7.11 3.15 -4.04
N PRO A 102 -7.70 4.28 -4.45
CA PRO A 102 -6.94 5.47 -4.82
C PRO A 102 -6.04 5.92 -3.67
N LEU A 103 -4.74 6.10 -3.94
CA LEU A 103 -3.76 6.52 -2.93
C LEU A 103 -3.36 7.99 -3.08
N GLN A 104 -2.89 8.38 -4.27
CA GLN A 104 -2.48 9.76 -4.54
C GLN A 104 -2.24 10.01 -6.03
N CYS A 105 -2.52 11.23 -6.50
CA CYS A 105 -2.01 11.71 -7.79
C CYS A 105 -0.55 12.16 -7.67
N ILE A 106 0.34 11.54 -8.44
CA ILE A 106 1.77 11.87 -8.47
C ILE A 106 2.03 13.03 -9.42
N ASP A 107 2.84 13.99 -9.00
CA ASP A 107 3.26 15.11 -9.82
C ASP A 107 4.01 14.62 -11.07
N PRO A 108 3.72 15.17 -12.27
CA PRO A 108 4.38 14.76 -13.52
C PRO A 108 5.91 14.79 -13.46
N ARG A 109 6.52 15.62 -12.61
CA ARG A 109 7.98 15.67 -12.46
C ARG A 109 8.61 14.36 -11.98
N PHE A 110 7.82 13.49 -11.36
CA PHE A 110 8.25 12.19 -10.86
C PHE A 110 7.90 11.02 -11.80
N LEU A 111 7.33 11.32 -12.96
CA LEU A 111 6.78 10.35 -13.91
C LEU A 111 7.43 10.52 -15.29
N ASP A 112 7.54 9.41 -16.02
CA ASP A 112 7.81 9.39 -17.45
C ASP A 112 6.77 8.46 -18.08
N GLU A 113 5.59 8.99 -18.40
CA GLU A 113 4.45 8.19 -18.87
C GLU A 113 4.82 7.37 -20.12
N ALA A 114 5.62 7.91 -21.04
CA ALA A 114 6.00 7.18 -22.26
C ALA A 114 6.87 5.96 -21.94
N ALA A 115 7.88 6.12 -21.07
CA ALA A 115 8.74 5.02 -20.67
C ALA A 115 8.01 4.03 -19.74
N MET A 116 7.19 4.54 -18.82
CA MET A 116 6.44 3.76 -17.84
C MET A 116 5.54 2.72 -18.51
N PHE A 117 4.85 3.13 -19.57
CA PHE A 117 3.93 2.30 -20.31
C PHE A 117 4.58 1.56 -21.49
N ASN A 118 5.90 1.62 -21.68
CA ASN A 118 6.62 0.88 -22.72
C ASN A 118 5.95 0.94 -24.11
N SER A 119 5.46 2.13 -24.50
CA SER A 119 4.70 2.35 -25.75
C SER A 119 3.47 1.42 -25.94
N GLY A 120 2.83 0.98 -24.85
CA GLY A 120 1.67 0.10 -24.87
C GLY A 120 2.02 -1.39 -24.97
N SER A 121 3.29 -1.76 -25.02
CA SER A 121 3.72 -3.16 -25.09
C SER A 121 3.86 -3.76 -23.70
N ASP A 122 3.10 -4.82 -23.44
CA ASP A 122 3.22 -5.63 -22.23
C ASP A 122 4.66 -6.16 -22.07
N LYS A 123 5.22 -5.97 -20.87
CA LYS A 123 6.57 -6.40 -20.49
C LYS A 123 6.68 -6.49 -18.97
N ILE A 124 7.33 -7.54 -18.49
CA ILE A 124 7.73 -7.65 -17.09
C ILE A 124 9.23 -7.36 -16.99
N ASP A 125 9.61 -6.41 -16.15
CA ASP A 125 11.00 -6.13 -15.80
C ASP A 125 11.13 -5.66 -14.34
N SER A 126 12.31 -5.23 -13.94
CA SER A 126 12.60 -4.67 -12.61
C SER A 126 13.37 -3.35 -12.70
N ALA A 127 13.48 -2.77 -13.89
CA ALA A 127 14.32 -1.62 -14.15
C ALA A 127 13.46 -0.35 -14.06
N PRO A 128 13.69 0.54 -13.07
CA PRO A 128 12.92 1.76 -12.95
C PRO A 128 13.24 2.73 -14.10
N VAL A 129 12.22 3.38 -14.65
CA VAL A 129 12.36 4.35 -15.76
C VAL A 129 11.98 5.77 -15.36
N CYS A 130 11.45 5.97 -14.14
CA CYS A 130 11.10 7.29 -13.62
C CYS A 130 11.44 7.42 -12.12
N PRO A 131 11.47 8.64 -11.57
CA PRO A 131 11.75 8.87 -10.15
C PRO A 131 10.83 8.14 -9.17
N PHE A 132 9.53 8.01 -9.50
CA PHE A 132 8.58 7.24 -8.69
C PHE A 132 9.01 5.77 -8.57
N GLU A 133 9.29 5.12 -9.69
CA GLU A 133 9.74 3.72 -9.71
C GLU A 133 11.10 3.56 -9.03
N ALA A 134 12.03 4.49 -9.29
CA ALA A 134 13.37 4.46 -8.72
C ALA A 134 13.33 4.60 -7.19
N SER A 135 12.47 5.47 -6.67
CA SER A 135 12.26 5.63 -5.23
C SER A 135 11.71 4.35 -4.59
N ALA A 136 10.65 3.77 -5.16
CA ALA A 136 10.10 2.51 -4.66
C ALA A 136 11.12 1.35 -4.72
N ALA A 137 11.94 1.29 -5.77
CA ALA A 137 12.96 0.25 -5.96
C ALA A 137 14.14 0.35 -4.98
N GLN A 138 14.31 1.46 -4.26
CA GLN A 138 15.32 1.56 -3.18
C GLN A 138 14.99 0.64 -2.00
N VAL A 139 13.72 0.29 -1.82
CA VAL A 139 13.29 -0.62 -0.77
C VAL A 139 13.53 -2.06 -1.21
N GLN A 140 14.42 -2.72 -0.49
CA GLN A 140 14.71 -4.13 -0.71
C GLN A 140 13.45 -4.97 -0.51
N VAL A 141 13.17 -5.82 -1.50
CA VAL A 141 12.12 -6.83 -1.35
C VAL A 141 12.55 -7.89 -0.33
N PRO A 142 11.59 -8.54 0.34
CA PRO A 142 11.90 -9.58 1.31
C PRO A 142 12.73 -10.72 0.68
N GLU A 143 13.96 -10.89 1.15
CA GLU A 143 14.78 -12.04 0.74
C GLU A 143 14.19 -13.35 1.29
N LYS A 144 14.55 -14.46 0.64
CA LYS A 144 14.15 -15.80 1.06
C LYS A 144 14.53 -16.03 2.52
N SER A 145 13.55 -16.38 3.35
CA SER A 145 13.81 -16.90 4.71
C SER A 145 14.48 -18.27 4.59
N LEU A 146 15.81 -18.28 4.48
CA LEU A 146 16.60 -19.48 4.73
C LEU A 146 16.71 -19.62 6.24
N ASN A 147 15.73 -20.26 6.86
CA ASN A 147 16.02 -20.99 8.09
C ASN A 147 16.95 -22.15 7.71
N SER A 148 18.26 -21.89 7.69
CA SER A 148 19.23 -22.95 7.89
C SER A 148 19.08 -23.40 9.33
N VAL A 149 18.85 -24.70 9.55
CA VAL A 149 18.69 -25.32 10.88
C VAL A 149 20.04 -25.39 11.60
N ALA A 150 20.77 -24.29 11.64
CA ALA A 150 22.14 -24.20 12.14
C ALA A 150 22.43 -22.97 13.01
N ASP A 151 21.42 -22.16 13.37
CA ASP A 151 21.59 -21.10 14.38
C ASP A 151 20.86 -21.45 15.67
N THR A 152 21.42 -22.45 16.34
CA THR A 152 21.07 -22.85 17.70
C THR A 152 21.69 -21.87 18.71
N ALA A 153 21.34 -20.57 18.70
CA ALA A 153 21.60 -19.65 19.85
C ALA A 153 21.08 -18.22 19.62
N ALA A 154 19.76 -18.00 19.59
CA ALA A 154 19.19 -16.70 19.97
C ALA A 154 17.70 -16.85 20.30
N THR A 155 17.42 -17.08 21.58
CA THR A 155 16.10 -17.06 22.18
C THR A 155 15.41 -15.71 21.93
N GLY A 156 14.29 -15.71 21.20
CA GLY A 156 13.24 -14.70 21.37
C GLY A 156 13.15 -13.52 20.39
N ARG A 157 13.87 -13.49 19.26
CA ARG A 157 13.63 -12.44 18.25
C ARG A 157 12.42 -12.82 17.41
N ARG A 158 11.30 -12.11 17.59
CA ARG A 158 10.11 -12.22 16.72
C ARG A 158 10.54 -11.91 15.29
N ILE A 159 10.74 -12.94 14.47
CA ILE A 159 11.04 -12.77 13.04
C ILE A 159 9.73 -12.30 12.41
N THR A 160 9.57 -10.98 12.25
CA THR A 160 8.49 -10.44 11.43
C THR A 160 8.81 -10.81 9.98
N GLN A 161 8.08 -11.80 9.46
CA GLN A 161 8.20 -12.23 8.09
C GLN A 161 7.78 -11.08 7.17
N ARG A 162 8.72 -10.56 6.39
CA ARG A 162 8.44 -9.51 5.41
C ARG A 162 7.80 -10.14 4.17
N ASP A 163 6.78 -9.49 3.63
CA ASP A 163 5.95 -9.94 2.50
C ASP A 163 5.67 -8.77 1.53
N CYS A 164 4.78 -8.97 0.54
CA CYS A 164 4.42 -7.91 -0.40
C CYS A 164 3.75 -6.70 0.25
N GLN A 165 2.96 -6.89 1.32
CA GLN A 165 2.34 -5.78 2.04
C GLN A 165 3.40 -4.98 2.81
N SER A 166 4.38 -5.67 3.40
CA SER A 166 5.54 -5.05 4.05
C SER A 166 6.34 -4.20 3.05
N TRP A 167 6.56 -4.71 1.83
CA TRP A 167 7.21 -3.94 0.77
C TRP A 167 6.40 -2.69 0.37
N ILE A 168 5.07 -2.79 0.25
CA ILE A 168 4.21 -1.62 -0.05
C ILE A 168 4.29 -0.57 1.06
N VAL A 169 4.22 -0.95 2.33
CA VAL A 169 4.35 0.02 3.42
C VAL A 169 5.72 0.68 3.40
N GLU A 170 6.79 -0.11 3.35
CA GLU A 170 8.14 0.43 3.44
C GLU A 170 8.51 1.28 2.22
N SER A 171 8.04 0.91 1.04
CA SER A 171 8.17 1.74 -0.17
C SER A 171 7.33 3.01 -0.09
N ALA A 172 6.14 2.99 0.54
CA ALA A 172 5.40 4.22 0.83
C ALA A 172 6.19 5.17 1.73
N ASP A 173 6.84 4.66 2.78
CA ASP A 173 7.69 5.47 3.66
C ASP A 173 8.89 6.07 2.90
N GLN A 174 9.50 5.31 1.97
CA GLN A 174 10.55 5.83 1.10
C GLN A 174 10.02 6.91 0.14
N LEU A 175 8.85 6.70 -0.46
CA LEU A 175 8.20 7.66 -1.34
C LEU A 175 7.83 8.95 -0.59
N VAL A 176 7.46 8.87 0.68
CA VAL A 176 7.24 10.05 1.54
C VAL A 176 8.55 10.79 1.81
N ARG A 177 9.64 10.06 2.13
CA ARG A 177 10.96 10.67 2.34
C ARG A 177 11.47 11.43 1.11
N ASP A 178 11.17 10.92 -0.08
CA ASP A 178 11.55 11.56 -1.35
C ASP A 178 10.53 12.62 -1.81
N GLY A 179 9.48 12.88 -1.02
CA GLY A 179 8.47 13.91 -1.30
C GLY A 179 7.54 13.57 -2.49
N ILE A 180 7.39 12.28 -2.79
CA ILE A 180 6.53 11.76 -3.85
C ILE A 180 5.14 11.45 -3.30
N PHE A 181 5.07 10.78 -2.14
CA PHE A 181 3.83 10.56 -1.40
C PHE A 181 3.69 11.54 -0.23
N ALA A 182 2.43 11.81 0.13
CA ALA A 182 2.06 12.51 1.34
C ALA A 182 2.10 11.53 2.53
N PRO A 183 2.49 11.98 3.75
CA PRO A 183 2.60 11.10 4.92
C PRO A 183 1.32 10.33 5.25
N GLU A 184 0.15 10.90 4.93
CA GLU A 184 -1.16 10.30 5.18
C GLU A 184 -1.36 9.00 4.38
N VAL A 185 -0.74 8.88 3.20
CA VAL A 185 -0.81 7.67 2.37
C VAL A 185 -0.05 6.53 3.04
N ALA A 186 1.17 6.79 3.52
CA ALA A 186 1.97 5.79 4.23
C ALA A 186 1.29 5.37 5.55
N ALA A 187 0.77 6.34 6.32
CA ALA A 187 0.02 6.08 7.53
C ALA A 187 -1.23 5.22 7.28
N TYR A 188 -1.95 5.47 6.19
CA TYR A 188 -3.10 4.66 5.79
C TYR A 188 -2.69 3.22 5.47
N LEU A 189 -1.66 3.03 4.65
CA LEU A 189 -1.17 1.70 4.25
C LEU A 189 -0.70 0.87 5.45
N GLU A 190 0.00 1.48 6.40
CA GLU A 190 0.41 0.82 7.65
C GLU A 190 -0.81 0.38 8.48
N MET A 191 -1.84 1.22 8.53
CA MET A 191 -3.06 0.97 9.30
C MET A 191 -3.94 -0.15 8.72
N ILE A 192 -3.92 -0.36 7.40
CA ILE A 192 -4.69 -1.43 6.74
C ILE A 192 -3.91 -2.73 6.49
N ARG A 193 -2.61 -2.78 6.86
CA ARG A 193 -1.75 -3.96 6.68
C ARG A 193 -2.24 -5.13 7.56
N GLN A 194 -2.19 -6.35 7.01
CA GLN A 194 -2.58 -7.61 7.66
C GLN A 194 -1.39 -8.32 8.31
#